data_AF-A0A956YL39-F1
#
_entry.id   AF-A0A956YL39-F1
#
_cell.length_a   1.000
_cell.length_b   1.000
_cell.length_c   1.000
_cell.angle_alpha   90.00
_cell.angle_beta   90.00
_cell.angle_gamma   90.00
#
_symmetry.space_group_name_H-M   'P 1'
#
loop_
_entity.id
_entity.type
_entity.pdbx_description
1 polymer ?
#
loop_
_entity_poly.entity_id
_entity_poly.type
_entity_poly.pdbx_seq_one_letter_code
_entity_poly.pdbx_strand_id
1 'polypeptide(L)' 'SQYLIPGIKDVPEIVQSVIMEVPDPVGPWGARGMAEMPFLPLAPAIVAAVHDATGVWFDEIPLTPARVVAKLQEVGIRN' A
#
# COMPACT_ATOMS: atom_id res chain seq x y z
N SER A 1 18.83 -8.40 -13.31
CA SER A 1 18.67 -7.41 -12.22
C SER A 1 17.59 -7.91 -11.28
N GLN A 2 17.76 -7.81 -9.96
CA GLN A 2 16.77 -8.24 -8.95
C GLN A 2 15.85 -7.09 -8.47
N TYR A 3 16.14 -5.85 -8.88
CA TYR A 3 15.32 -4.68 -8.53
C TYR A 3 14.07 -4.61 -9.42
N LEU A 4 12.90 -4.56 -8.79
CA LEU A 4 11.62 -4.51 -9.50
C LEU A 4 11.25 -3.07 -9.83
N ILE A 5 10.93 -2.82 -11.10
CA ILE A 5 10.29 -1.60 -11.56
C ILE A 5 8.90 -2.02 -12.09
N PRO A 6 7.81 -1.49 -11.53
CA PRO A 6 6.46 -1.88 -11.95
C PRO A 6 6.20 -1.49 -13.40
N GLY A 7 5.60 -2.40 -14.16
CA GLY A 7 5.06 -2.17 -15.49
C GLY A 7 3.54 -2.00 -15.46
N ILE A 8 2.92 -1.94 -16.64
CA ILE A 8 1.48 -1.69 -16.77
C ILE A 8 0.59 -2.73 -16.07
N LYS A 9 1.06 -3.98 -15.94
CA LYS A 9 0.31 -5.07 -15.30
C LYS A 9 0.41 -5.09 -13.78
N ASP A 10 1.27 -4.28 -13.19
CA ASP A 10 1.45 -4.21 -11.74
C ASP A 10 0.56 -3.13 -11.09
N VAL A 11 -0.08 -2.30 -11.91
CA VAL A 11 -0.97 -1.20 -11.47
C VAL A 11 -2.42 -1.71 -11.37
N PRO A 12 -3.19 -1.33 -10.34
CA PRO A 12 -4.61 -1.67 -10.26
C PRO A 12 -5.39 -1.19 -11.50
N GLU A 13 -6.34 -2.00 -11.97
CA GLU A 13 -7.22 -1.63 -13.09
C GLU A 13 -8.09 -0.40 -12.78
N ILE A 14 -8.46 -0.23 -11.51
CA ILE A 14 -9.29 0.86 -11.02
C ILE A 14 -8.54 1.59 -9.92
N VAL A 15 -8.37 2.90 -10.09
CA VAL A 15 -7.85 3.81 -9.08
C VAL A 15 -8.91 4.88 -8.84
N GLN A 16 -9.51 4.86 -7.64
CA GLN A 16 -10.51 5.86 -7.24
C GLN A 16 -9.87 6.88 -6.31
N SER A 17 -9.71 8.11 -6.81
CA SER A 17 -9.21 9.23 -6.01
C SER A 17 -10.36 9.91 -5.29
N VAL A 18 -10.28 10.00 -3.96
CA VAL A 18 -11.19 10.80 -3.14
C VAL A 18 -10.52 12.14 -2.85
N ILE A 19 -11.03 13.21 -3.44
CA ILE A 19 -10.49 14.56 -3.27
C ILE A 19 -11.22 15.23 -2.10
N MET A 20 -10.46 15.70 -1.12
CA MET A 20 -10.98 16.44 0.03
C MET A 20 -10.55 17.90 -0.07
N GLU A 21 -11.53 18.79 -0.22
CA GLU A 21 -11.32 20.23 -0.37
C GLU A 21 -11.26 20.90 1.00
N VAL A 22 -10.12 20.75 1.68
CA VAL A 22 -9.85 21.42 2.95
C VAL A 22 -8.71 22.42 2.73
N PRO A 23 -9.00 23.74 2.75
CA PRO A 23 -8.00 24.76 2.48
C PRO A 23 -6.94 24.81 3.58
N ASP A 24 -5.69 24.95 3.18
CA ASP A 24 -4.58 25.13 4.11
C ASP A 24 -4.56 26.57 4.66
N PRO A 25 -4.65 26.80 5.98
CA PRO A 25 -4.68 28.15 6.55
C PRO A 25 -3.39 28.94 6.32
N VAL A 26 -2.26 28.28 6.04
CA VAL A 26 -0.97 28.93 5.77
C VAL A 26 -0.58 28.92 4.29
N GLY A 27 -1.27 28.13 3.47
CA GLY A 27 -0.99 27.98 2.05
C GLY A 27 -1.52 29.17 1.24
N PRO A 28 -0.77 29.66 0.22
CA PRO A 28 -1.29 30.70 -0.66
C PRO A 28 -2.52 30.16 -1.40
N TRP A 29 -3.61 30.93 -1.37
CA TRP A 29 -4.93 30.52 -1.88
C TRP A 29 -5.47 29.20 -1.30
N GLY A 30 -5.00 28.78 -0.11
CA GLY A 30 -5.42 27.54 0.53
C GLY A 30 -4.74 26.27 0.00
N ALA A 31 -3.72 26.39 -0.86
CA ALA A 31 -3.06 25.24 -1.48
C ALA A 31 -2.16 24.45 -0.51
N ARG A 32 -2.09 23.12 -0.70
CA ARG A 32 -1.21 22.20 0.04
C ARG A 32 -0.44 21.30 -0.93
N GLY A 33 0.80 20.95 -0.56
CA GLY A 33 1.59 19.94 -1.28
C GLY A 33 0.94 18.55 -1.23
N MET A 34 0.81 17.90 -2.39
CA MET A 34 0.14 16.60 -2.53
C MET A 34 1.02 15.52 -3.16
N ALA A 35 2.13 15.88 -3.79
CA ALA A 35 2.93 14.95 -4.62
C ALA A 35 3.41 13.70 -3.85
N GLU A 36 3.80 13.85 -2.59
CA GLU A 36 4.37 12.76 -1.79
C GLU A 36 3.31 12.00 -0.97
N MET A 37 2.16 12.63 -0.72
CA MET A 37 1.12 12.12 0.18
C MET A 37 0.59 10.73 -0.16
N PRO A 38 0.40 10.33 -1.44
CA PRO A 38 -0.07 8.98 -1.75
C PRO A 38 0.99 7.89 -1.53
N PHE A 39 2.28 8.23 -1.49
CA PHE A 39 3.35 7.23 -1.29
C PHE A 39 3.50 6.80 0.17
N LEU A 40 3.27 7.72 1.11
CA LEU A 40 3.36 7.45 2.54
C LEU A 40 2.41 6.32 3.02
N PRO A 41 1.11 6.31 2.66
CA PRO A 41 0.18 5.27 3.11
C PRO A 41 0.22 4.01 2.27
N LEU A 42 0.93 3.97 1.12
CA LEU A 42 0.84 2.84 0.18
C LEU A 42 1.24 1.50 0.82
N ALA A 43 2.44 1.44 1.40
CA ALA A 43 2.93 0.23 2.04
C ALA A 43 2.04 -0.24 3.22
N PRO A 44 1.67 0.63 4.19
CA PRO A 44 0.79 0.21 5.28
C PRO A 44 -0.63 -0.14 4.81
N ALA A 45 -1.17 0.52 3.76
CA ALA A 45 -2.46 0.17 3.19
C ALA A 45 -2.47 -1.24 2.59
N ILE A 46 -1.40 -1.62 1.88
CA ILE A 46 -1.26 -2.99 1.34
C ILE A 46 -1.16 -4.00 2.49
N VAL A 47 -0.35 -3.75 3.52
CA VAL A 47 -0.22 -4.64 4.68
C VAL A 47 -1.56 -4.78 5.41
N ALA A 48 -2.28 -3.68 5.63
CA ALA A 48 -3.60 -3.69 6.26
C ALA A 48 -4.63 -4.48 5.43
N ALA A 49 -4.60 -4.37 4.10
CA ALA A 49 -5.48 -5.14 3.22
C ALA A 49 -5.18 -6.65 3.27
N VAL A 50 -3.90 -7.04 3.36
CA VAL A 50 -3.53 -8.45 3.54
C VAL A 50 -3.97 -8.95 4.92
N HIS A 51 -3.82 -8.15 5.97
CA HIS A 51 -4.33 -8.50 7.29
C HIS A 51 -5.86 -8.65 7.27
N ASP A 52 -6.59 -7.74 6.65
CA ASP A 52 -8.06 -7.84 6.50
C ASP A 52 -8.48 -9.15 5.81
N ALA A 53 -7.74 -9.55 4.77
CA ALA A 53 -8.03 -10.79 4.02
C ALA A 53 -7.63 -12.09 4.76
N THR A 54 -6.65 -12.05 5.65
CA THR A 54 -6.01 -13.27 6.21
C THR A 54 -6.04 -13.37 7.73
N GLY A 55 -6.30 -12.27 8.43
CA GLY A 55 -6.13 -12.12 9.88
C GLY A 55 -4.68 -12.03 10.35
N VAL A 56 -3.70 -11.95 9.44
CA VAL A 56 -2.27 -12.03 9.75
C VAL A 56 -1.58 -10.69 9.54
N TRP A 57 -0.87 -10.22 10.57
CA TRP A 57 -0.01 -9.04 10.46
C TRP A 57 1.37 -9.40 9.88
N PHE A 58 1.85 -8.52 9.01
CA PHE A 58 3.21 -8.55 8.45
C PHE A 58 3.97 -7.31 8.92
N ASP A 59 5.16 -7.52 9.47
CA ASP A 59 6.06 -6.50 10.00
C ASP A 59 7.29 -6.25 9.12
N GLU A 60 7.40 -6.99 8.01
CA GLU A 60 8.48 -6.85 7.03
C GLU A 60 7.93 -6.66 5.60
N ILE A 61 8.47 -5.66 4.90
CA ILE A 61 8.22 -5.39 3.47
C ILE A 61 9.52 -5.57 2.65
N PRO A 62 9.45 -5.86 1.34
CA PRO A 62 8.24 -6.09 0.53
C PRO A 62 7.56 -7.43 0.83
N LEU A 63 6.24 -7.49 0.63
CA LEU A 63 5.42 -8.71 0.71
C LEU A 63 5.66 -9.60 -0.52
N THR A 64 6.86 -10.17 -0.63
CA THR A 64 7.15 -11.12 -1.71
C THR A 64 6.34 -12.41 -1.53
N PRO A 65 5.97 -13.11 -2.61
CA PRO A 65 5.20 -14.35 -2.50
C PRO A 65 5.81 -15.38 -1.55
N ALA A 66 7.14 -15.53 -1.55
CA ALA A 66 7.85 -16.45 -0.65
C ALA A 66 7.68 -16.08 0.83
N ARG A 67 7.75 -14.78 1.18
CA ARG A 67 7.54 -14.31 2.55
C ARG A 67 6.09 -14.47 2.99
N VAL A 68 5.15 -14.12 2.12
CA VAL A 68 3.71 -14.25 2.40
C VAL A 68 3.35 -15.72 2.64
N VAL A 69 3.72 -16.62 1.73
CA VAL A 69 3.44 -18.05 1.87
C VAL A 69 4.09 -18.64 3.13
N ALA A 70 5.35 -18.32 3.40
CA ALA A 70 6.03 -18.81 4.59
C ALA A 70 5.32 -18.37 5.89
N LYS A 71 4.89 -17.10 5.96
CA LYS A 71 4.20 -16.58 7.13
C LYS A 71 2.82 -17.20 7.31
N LEU A 72 2.06 -17.35 6.23
CA LEU A 72 0.75 -18.01 6.26
C LEU A 72 0.85 -19.48 6.72
N GLN A 73 1.88 -20.19 6.27
CA GLN A 73 2.13 -21.58 6.70
C GLN A 73 2.54 -21.67 8.18
N GLU A 74 3.35 -20.73 8.67
CA GLU A 74 3.76 -20.63 10.08
C GLU A 74 2.54 -20.53 11.01
N VAL A 75 1.53 -19.73 10.61
CA VAL A 75 0.29 -19.56 11.38
C VAL A 75 -0.77 -20.64 11.11
N GLY A 76 -0.44 -21.65 10.28
CA GLY A 76 -1.30 -22.81 10.03
C GLY A 76 -2.31 -22.66 8.89
N ILE A 77 -2.25 -21.58 8.11
CA ILE A 77 -3.05 -21.41 6.88
C ILE A 77 -2.37 -22.19 5.75
N ARG A 78 -3.01 -23.27 5.29
CA ARG A 78 -2.53 -24.14 4.22
C ARG A 78 -3.51 -24.12 3.05
N ASN A 79 -2.97 -24.22 1.82
CA ASN A 79 -3.75 -24.48 0.61
C ASN A 79 -4.45 -25.84 0.67
#